data_AF-A0AAU9MRX0-F1
#
_entry.id   AF-A0AAU9MRX0-F1
#
_cell.length_a   1.000
_cell.length_b   1.000
_cell.length_c   1.000
_cell.angle_alpha   90.00
_cell.angle_beta   90.00
_cell.angle_gamma   90.00
#
_symmetry.space_group_name_H-M   'P 1'
#
loop_
_entity.id
_entity.type
_entity.pdbx_description
1 polymer ?
#
loop_
_entity_poly.entity_id
_entity_poly.type
_entity_poly.pdbx_seq_one_letter_code
_entity_poly.pdbx_strand_id
1 'polypeptide(L)' 'MAQNNWDEIVFDKVADIDEPKEIWNIRVQVILLWKQTYKNIPKMFSSLDMILIDEQGTKIQATIQKSH' A
#
# COMPACT_ATOMS: atom_id res chain seq x y z
N MET A 1 22.15 -19.76 1.92
CA MET A 1 20.77 -19.36 1.60
C MET A 1 20.22 -18.68 2.84
N ALA A 2 19.91 -17.38 2.77
CA ALA A 2 19.41 -16.65 3.93
C ALA A 2 18.00 -17.16 4.29
N GLN A 3 17.84 -17.63 5.52
CA GLN A 3 16.55 -18.00 6.09
C GLN A 3 15.73 -16.70 6.21
N ASN A 4 14.66 -16.56 5.43
CA ASN A 4 13.76 -15.40 5.55
C ASN A 4 12.97 -15.54 6.85
N ASN A 5 13.44 -14.88 7.91
CA ASN A 5 12.82 -14.84 9.22
C ASN A 5 11.65 -13.84 9.20
N TRP A 6 10.50 -14.27 8.70
CA TRP A 6 9.26 -13.46 8.71
C TRP A 6 8.73 -13.22 10.13
N ASP A 7 9.28 -13.91 11.14
CA ASP A 7 8.87 -13.80 12.54
C ASP A 7 9.42 -12.54 13.24
N GLU A 8 10.28 -11.74 12.58
CA GLU A 8 10.83 -10.49 13.12
C GLU A 8 10.11 -9.22 12.64
N ILE A 9 9.21 -9.31 11.66
CA ILE A 9 8.49 -8.12 11.17
C ILE A 9 7.27 -7.88 12.03
N VAL A 10 7.34 -6.84 12.87
CA VAL A 10 6.18 -6.31 13.60
C VAL A 10 5.31 -5.54 12.62
N PHE A 11 4.08 -6.01 12.44
CA PHE A 11 3.10 -5.32 11.61
C PHE A 11 2.24 -4.37 12.44
N ASP A 12 2.13 -3.14 11.95
CA ASP A 12 1.25 -2.10 12.46
C ASP A 12 -0.21 -2.34 12.00
N LYS A 13 -1.17 -1.81 12.76
CA LYS A 13 -2.57 -1.80 12.36
C LYS A 13 -2.85 -0.64 11.42
N VAL A 14 -3.77 -0.85 10.46
CA VAL A 14 -4.16 0.23 9.54
C VAL A 14 -4.83 1.38 10.28
N ALA A 15 -5.59 1.10 11.35
CA ALA A 15 -6.26 2.11 12.16
C ALA A 15 -5.30 3.04 12.92
N ASP A 16 -4.04 2.63 13.11
CA ASP A 16 -3.05 3.40 13.85
C ASP A 16 -2.24 4.34 12.94
N ILE A 17 -2.39 4.23 11.61
CA ILE A 17 -1.65 5.07 10.65
C ILE A 17 -2.03 6.54 10.87
N ASP A 18 -1.01 7.35 11.16
CA ASP A 18 -1.13 8.77 11.44
C ASP A 18 0.14 9.52 10.97
N GLU A 19 0.03 10.84 10.83
CA GLU A 19 1.06 11.75 10.30
C GLU A 19 2.43 11.69 11.02
N PRO A 20 2.53 11.51 12.36
CA PRO A 20 3.81 11.62 13.06
C PRO A 20 4.85 10.54 12.74
N LYS A 21 4.44 9.40 12.16
CA LYS A 21 5.35 8.28 11.83
C LYS A 21 5.45 8.16 10.31
N GLU A 22 6.68 8.23 9.81
CA GLU A 22 6.95 8.28 8.36
C GLU A 22 6.92 6.89 7.68
N ILE A 23 7.22 5.82 8.43
CA ILE A 23 7.38 4.46 7.88
C ILE A 23 6.50 3.49 8.66
N TRP A 24 5.63 2.76 7.95
CA TRP A 24 4.70 1.79 8.51
C TRP A 24 4.88 0.43 7.83
N ASN A 25 4.84 -0.65 8.61
CA ASN A 25 4.83 -2.01 8.09
C ASN A 25 3.42 -2.58 8.28
N ILE A 26 2.61 -2.72 7.22
CA ILE A 26 1.25 -3.24 7.34
C ILE A 26 1.08 -4.57 6.61
N ARG A 27 0.23 -5.44 7.17
CA ARG A 27 -0.18 -6.69 6.53
C ARG A 27 -1.64 -6.58 6.10
N VAL A 28 -1.88 -6.63 4.80
CA VAL A 28 -3.19 -6.33 4.20
C VAL A 28 -3.50 -7.24 3.01
N GLN A 29 -4.78 -7.33 2.66
CA GLN A 29 -5.27 -7.87 1.40
C GLN A 29 -5.67 -6.72 0.46
N VAL A 30 -5.37 -6.88 -0.83
CA VAL A 30 -5.84 -5.95 -1.87
C VAL A 30 -7.26 -6.33 -2.27
N ILE A 31 -8.23 -5.43 -2.06
CA ILE A 31 -9.63 -5.64 -2.45
C ILE A 31 -9.88 -5.14 -3.88
N LEU A 32 -9.33 -3.97 -4.21
CA LEU A 32 -9.54 -3.32 -5.51
C LEU A 32 -8.23 -2.69 -5.95
N LEU A 33 -7.93 -2.82 -7.25
CA LEU A 33 -6.69 -2.33 -7.86
C LEU A 33 -7.01 -1.71 -9.22
N TRP A 34 -6.53 -0.50 -9.48
CA TRP A 34 -6.67 0.13 -10.78
C TRP A 34 -5.49 1.02 -11.15
N LYS A 35 -5.27 1.17 -12.45
CA LYS A 35 -4.19 1.99 -13.00
C LYS A 35 -4.72 3.38 -13.31
N GLN A 36 -4.02 4.40 -12.82
CA GLN A 36 -4.21 5.78 -13.27
C GLN A 36 -3.29 6.08 -14.44
N THR A 37 -3.74 6.98 -15.29
CA THR A 37 -2.97 7.50 -16.42
C THR A 37 -2.84 9.01 -16.28
N TYR A 38 -1.78 9.58 -16.86
CA TYR A 38 -1.66 11.03 -16.88
C TYR A 38 -2.85 11.64 -17.64
N LYS A 39 -3.51 12.65 -17.04
CA LYS A 39 -4.68 13.31 -17.64
C LYS A 39 -4.46 13.72 -19.10
N ASN A 40 -3.26 14.18 -19.42
CA ASN A 40 -2.90 14.66 -20.76
C ASN A 40 -2.28 13.58 -21.66
N ILE A 41 -1.92 12.41 -21.10
CA ILE A 41 -1.29 11.31 -21.84
C ILE A 41 -1.91 9.99 -21.37
N PRO A 42 -3.11 9.62 -21.86
CA PRO A 42 -3.85 8.45 -21.39
C PRO A 42 -3.16 7.10 -21.62
N LYS A 43 -2.11 7.06 -22.45
CA LYS A 43 -1.29 5.85 -22.68
C LYS A 43 -0.16 5.71 -21.66
N MET A 44 0.11 6.74 -20.87
CA MET A 44 1.21 6.76 -19.93
C MET A 44 0.68 6.55 -18.50
N PHE A 45 1.17 5.49 -17.88
CA PHE A 45 0.82 5.09 -16.51
C PHE A 45 1.41 6.06 -15.49
N SER A 46 0.57 6.64 -14.62
CA SER A 46 0.96 7.60 -13.58
C SER A 46 1.10 6.95 -12.21
N SER A 47 0.11 6.15 -11.80
CA SER A 47 0.08 5.53 -10.48
C SER A 47 -0.78 4.27 -10.45
N LEU A 48 -0.54 3.42 -9.45
CA LEU A 48 -1.36 2.29 -9.08
C LEU A 48 -2.17 2.66 -7.84
N ASP A 49 -3.48 2.78 -7.98
CA ASP A 49 -4.37 3.02 -6.84
C ASP A 49 -4.95 1.69 -6.36
N MET A 50 -5.16 1.58 -5.05
CA MET A 50 -5.67 0.37 -4.42
C MET A 50 -6.49 0.66 -3.17
N ILE A 51 -7.45 -0.23 -2.90
CA ILE A 51 -8.11 -0.36 -1.60
C ILE A 51 -7.55 -1.59 -0.89
N LEU A 52 -7.02 -1.37 0.31
CA LEU A 52 -6.39 -2.37 1.17
C LEU A 52 -7.28 -2.63 2.39
N ILE A 53 -7.28 -3.86 2.90
CA ILE A 53 -7.96 -4.23 4.15
C ILE A 53 -7.04 -5.05 5.05
N ASP A 54 -7.01 -4.74 6.34
CA ASP A 54 -6.29 -5.53 7.34
C ASP A 54 -7.15 -6.68 7.91
N GLU A 55 -6.56 -7.49 8.79
CA GLU A 55 -7.24 -8.61 9.44
C GLU A 55 -8.40 -8.20 10.36
N GLN A 56 -8.44 -6.94 10.82
CA GLN A 56 -9.52 -6.40 11.64
C GLN A 56 -10.68 -5.85 10.78
N GLY A 57 -10.52 -5.84 9.45
CA GLY A 57 -11.50 -5.30 8.52
C GLY A 57 -11.38 -3.80 8.28
N THR A 58 -10.35 -3.15 8.81
CA THR A 58 -10.08 -1.72 8.57
C THR A 58 -9.56 -1.52 7.16
N LYS A 59 -10.13 -0.53 6.45
CA LYS A 59 -9.78 -0.24 5.06
C LYS A 59 -8.98 1.06 4.94
N ILE A 60 -8.02 1.06 4.02
CA ILE A 60 -7.29 2.26 3.61
C ILE A 60 -7.15 2.30 2.09
N GLN A 61 -7.17 3.51 1.53
CA GLN A 61 -6.80 3.73 0.14
C GLN A 61 -5.32 4.08 0.06
N ALA A 62 -4.60 3.42 -0.85
CA ALA A 62 -3.19 3.71 -1.12
C ALA A 62 -2.96 3.98 -2.60
N THR A 63 -1.95 4.82 -2.87
CA THR A 63 -1.51 5.15 -4.23
C THR A 63 -0.01 4.95 -4.32
N ILE A 64 0.42 4.08 -5.23
CA ILE A 64 1.84 3.93 -5.59
C ILE A 64 2.11 4.78 -6.82
N GLN A 65 2.88 5.84 -6.66
CA GLN A 65 3.31 6.68 -7.77
C GLN A 65 4.44 5.99 -8.55
N LYS A 66 4.42 6.12 -9.87
CA LYS A 66 5.57 5.72 -10.68
C LYS A 66 6.73 6.68 -10.40
N SER A 67 7.87 6.17 -9.95
CA SER A 67 9.08 6.98 -9.88
C SER A 67 9.53 7.38 -11.29
N HIS A 68 9.90 8.66 -11.44
CA HIS A 68 10.47 9.21 -12.66
C HIS A 68 11.99 9.02 -12.71
#